data_AF-A0A6M3IP27-F1
#
_entry.id   AF-A0A6M3IP27-F1
#
_cell.length_a   1.000
_cell.length_b   1.000
_cell.length_c   1.000
_cell.angle_alpha   90.00
_cell.angle_beta   90.00
_cell.angle_gamma   90.00
#
_symmetry.space_group_name_H-M   'P 1'
#
loop_
_entity.id
_entity.type
_entity.pdbx_description
1 polymer ?
#
loop_
_entity_poly.entity_id
_entity_poly.type
_entity_poly.pdbx_seq_one_letter_code
_entity_poly.pdbx_strand_id
1 'polypeptide(L)'
;MENEEKTQEQLDTEKAQQAAEVENRAKIQGWVPKEEFRGDQGKWIAADEFVKRADHMMPILKSVNKKLETQVSTLNQKLSETQGMVEKMVKINTKYIDDSYDTQVSQLKMQKRKAAEEQNWELYDKLEIQEAKLSKPEKLEVKTPAPQPQNQSILDDWMDKNKSWFNVDKEMTDYAVFVGEQLKNSQSPIALPGQEAAFCAEVERRIKTTFPSKFSNPNRQRSELDESGLRGGESFSNGKKGWNDLPDEARRQCNKLMAQIPGYKKENYIKEYFEGA
;
A
#
# COMPACT_ATOMS: atom_id res chain seq x y z
N MET A 1 -65.66 -5.80 -31.30
CA MET A 1 -64.42 -5.08 -31.64
C MET A 1 -64.47 -3.79 -30.85
N GLU A 2 -64.05 -3.82 -29.59
CA GLU A 2 -63.95 -2.61 -28.75
C GLU A 2 -62.52 -2.11 -28.85
N ASN A 3 -62.30 -1.17 -29.78
CA ASN A 3 -61.10 -0.34 -29.75
C ASN A 3 -61.39 0.77 -28.75
N GLU A 4 -60.84 0.64 -27.55
CA GLU A 4 -60.74 1.73 -26.58
C GLU A 4 -59.78 2.79 -27.15
N GLU A 5 -60.33 3.88 -27.68
CA GLU A 5 -59.55 5.08 -28.01
C GLU A 5 -59.06 5.73 -26.72
N LYS A 6 -57.82 5.41 -26.32
CA LYS A 6 -57.09 6.14 -25.27
C LYS A 6 -57.11 7.64 -25.57
N THR A 7 -57.59 8.44 -24.62
CA THR A 7 -57.64 9.90 -24.73
C THR A 7 -56.22 10.48 -24.81
N GLN A 8 -56.01 11.56 -25.56
CA GLN A 8 -54.69 12.18 -25.78
C GLN A 8 -53.94 12.51 -24.47
N GLU A 9 -54.62 12.92 -23.41
CA GLU A 9 -54.03 13.15 -22.08
C GLU A 9 -53.45 11.87 -21.44
N GLN A 10 -54.05 10.70 -21.68
CA GLN A 10 -53.55 9.43 -21.13
C GLN A 10 -52.29 8.96 -21.87
N LEU A 11 -52.22 9.20 -23.19
CA LEU A 11 -51.04 8.89 -24.01
C LEU A 11 -49.84 9.79 -23.65
N ASP A 12 -50.08 11.06 -23.33
CA ASP A 12 -49.02 11.98 -22.92
C ASP A 12 -48.50 11.69 -21.50
N THR A 13 -49.38 11.26 -20.59
CA THR A 13 -49.00 10.86 -19.22
C THR A 13 -48.18 9.57 -19.21
N GLU A 14 -48.54 8.57 -20.03
CA GLU A 14 -47.75 7.33 -20.17
C GLU A 14 -46.37 7.59 -20.78
N LYS A 15 -46.26 8.48 -21.79
CA LYS A 15 -44.97 8.87 -22.37
C LYS A 15 -44.06 9.57 -21.36
N ALA A 16 -44.60 10.45 -20.52
CA ALA A 16 -43.83 11.15 -19.50
C ALA A 16 -43.27 10.18 -18.45
N GLN A 17 -44.05 9.17 -18.06
CA GLN A 17 -43.60 8.13 -17.14
C GLN A 17 -42.51 7.24 -17.76
N GLN A 18 -42.66 6.85 -19.02
CA GLN A 18 -41.64 6.07 -19.74
C GLN A 18 -40.33 6.86 -19.90
N ALA A 19 -40.38 8.16 -20.21
CA ALA A 19 -39.20 9.00 -20.31
C ALA A 19 -38.45 9.09 -18.97
N ALA A 20 -39.18 9.27 -17.86
CA ALA A 20 -38.59 9.30 -16.52
C ALA A 20 -37.94 7.96 -16.13
N GLU A 21 -38.53 6.82 -16.53
CA GLU A 21 -37.94 5.50 -16.28
C GLU A 21 -36.63 5.30 -17.08
N VAL A 22 -36.62 5.72 -18.35
CA VAL A 22 -35.44 5.62 -19.22
C VAL A 22 -34.30 6.52 -18.71
N GLU A 23 -34.59 7.74 -18.26
CA GLU A 23 -33.60 8.63 -17.64
C GLU A 23 -33.01 8.03 -16.36
N ASN A 24 -33.84 7.41 -15.51
CA ASN A 24 -33.37 6.75 -14.31
C ASN A 24 -32.45 5.57 -14.63
N ARG A 25 -32.78 4.74 -15.64
CA ARG A 25 -31.89 3.67 -16.11
C ARG A 25 -30.58 4.20 -16.67
N ALA A 26 -30.63 5.27 -17.46
CA ALA A 26 -29.44 5.91 -17.99
C ALA A 26 -28.51 6.40 -16.86
N LYS A 27 -29.07 7.07 -15.84
CA LYS A 27 -28.30 7.54 -14.67
C LYS A 27 -27.60 6.40 -13.92
N ILE A 28 -28.27 5.27 -13.73
CA ILE A 28 -27.68 4.08 -13.09
C ILE A 28 -26.50 3.54 -13.91
N GLN A 29 -26.57 3.64 -15.24
CA GLN A 29 -25.50 3.23 -16.16
C GLN A 29 -24.40 4.29 -16.34
N GLY A 30 -24.47 5.42 -15.63
CA GLY A 30 -23.46 6.48 -15.63
C GLY A 30 -23.70 7.62 -16.62
N TRP A 31 -24.92 7.73 -17.18
CA TRP A 31 -25.32 8.91 -17.94
C TRP A 31 -25.58 10.10 -17.00
N VAL A 32 -25.23 11.29 -17.45
CA VAL A 32 -25.45 12.54 -16.72
C VAL A 32 -26.30 13.51 -17.54
N PRO A 33 -27.19 14.31 -16.90
CA PRO A 33 -27.95 15.35 -17.57
C PRO A 33 -27.02 16.37 -18.25
N LYS A 34 -27.55 17.08 -19.26
CA LYS A 34 -26.79 18.06 -20.05
C LYS A 34 -26.14 19.15 -19.19
N GLU A 35 -26.78 19.50 -18.07
CA GLU A 35 -26.30 20.50 -17.12
C GLU A 35 -25.08 20.03 -16.32
N GLU A 36 -24.94 18.72 -16.09
CA GLU A 36 -23.84 18.12 -15.32
C GLU A 36 -22.74 17.53 -16.22
N PHE A 37 -22.97 17.53 -17.53
CA PHE A 37 -22.01 16.99 -18.49
C PHE A 37 -20.80 17.90 -18.64
N ARG A 38 -19.67 17.48 -18.07
CA ARG A 38 -18.38 18.22 -18.08
C ARG A 38 -17.63 18.16 -19.43
N GLY A 39 -18.18 17.48 -20.43
CA GLY A 39 -17.56 17.29 -21.74
C GLY A 39 -18.03 18.30 -22.79
N ASP A 40 -17.63 18.05 -24.04
CA ASP A 40 -18.09 18.82 -25.20
C ASP A 40 -19.61 18.63 -25.40
N GLN A 41 -20.38 19.71 -25.21
CA GLN A 41 -21.85 19.65 -25.26
C GLN A 41 -22.40 19.14 -26.60
N GLY A 42 -21.62 19.21 -27.70
CA GLY A 42 -21.99 18.64 -28.99
C GLY A 42 -21.96 17.11 -29.04
N LYS A 43 -21.33 16.46 -28.06
CA LYS A 43 -21.23 14.98 -27.94
C LYS A 43 -22.14 14.41 -26.87
N TRP A 44 -22.91 15.26 -26.19
CA TRP A 44 -23.92 14.81 -25.23
C TRP A 44 -25.07 14.16 -25.98
N ILE A 45 -25.55 13.02 -25.46
CA ILE A 45 -26.55 12.18 -26.11
C ILE A 45 -27.76 12.07 -25.17
N ALA A 46 -28.98 11.98 -25.72
CA ALA A 46 -30.19 11.81 -24.92
C ALA A 46 -30.21 10.45 -24.18
N ALA A 47 -30.94 10.38 -23.07
CA ALA A 47 -30.99 9.19 -22.22
C ALA A 47 -31.43 7.92 -22.97
N ASP A 48 -32.43 8.02 -23.85
CA ASP A 48 -32.94 6.89 -24.65
C ASP A 48 -31.87 6.33 -25.62
N GLU A 49 -31.15 7.21 -26.32
CA GLU A 49 -30.05 6.81 -27.20
C GLU A 49 -28.85 6.25 -26.43
N PHE A 50 -28.57 6.77 -25.23
CA PHE A 50 -27.52 6.25 -24.36
C PHE A 50 -27.83 4.82 -23.91
N VAL A 51 -29.05 4.58 -23.40
CA VAL A 51 -29.47 3.25 -22.93
C VAL A 51 -29.48 2.24 -24.08
N LYS A 52 -29.98 2.60 -25.27
CA LYS A 52 -29.92 1.74 -26.46
C LYS A 52 -28.49 1.36 -26.85
N ARG A 53 -27.57 2.33 -26.83
CA ARG A 53 -26.15 2.10 -27.11
C ARG A 53 -25.49 1.26 -26.02
N ALA A 54 -25.81 1.51 -24.76
CA ALA A 54 -25.31 0.77 -23.62
C ALA A 54 -25.80 -0.69 -23.67
N ASP A 55 -27.08 -0.95 -23.91
CA ASP A 55 -27.65 -2.30 -24.04
C ASP A 55 -27.01 -3.10 -25.19
N HIS A 56 -26.67 -2.43 -26.28
CA HIS A 56 -25.95 -3.07 -27.39
C HIS A 56 -24.46 -3.32 -27.07
N MET A 57 -23.79 -2.39 -26.39
CA MET A 57 -22.37 -2.51 -26.06
C MET A 57 -22.10 -3.36 -24.83
N MET A 58 -23.04 -3.49 -23.89
CA MET A 58 -22.85 -4.18 -22.62
C MET A 58 -22.51 -5.67 -22.79
N PRO A 59 -23.13 -6.43 -23.73
CA PRO A 59 -22.70 -7.79 -24.03
C PRO A 59 -21.26 -7.84 -24.54
N ILE A 60 -20.86 -6.90 -25.41
CA ILE A 60 -19.51 -6.81 -25.96
C ILE A 60 -18.52 -6.52 -24.82
N LEU A 61 -18.79 -5.51 -23.99
CA LEU A 61 -17.96 -5.12 -22.85
C LEU A 61 -17.81 -6.26 -21.85
N LYS A 62 -18.90 -6.94 -21.49
CA LYS A 62 -18.87 -8.13 -20.62
C LYS A 62 -18.01 -9.24 -21.23
N SER A 63 -18.15 -9.49 -22.54
CA SER A 63 -17.36 -10.51 -23.24
C SER A 63 -15.87 -10.17 -23.28
N VAL A 64 -15.54 -8.88 -23.46
CA VAL A 64 -14.16 -8.38 -23.46
C VAL A 64 -13.57 -8.45 -22.05
N ASN A 65 -14.29 -8.01 -21.02
CA ASN A 65 -13.85 -8.12 -19.63
C ASN A 65 -13.62 -9.57 -19.24
N LYS A 66 -14.54 -10.48 -19.58
CA LYS A 66 -14.35 -11.92 -19.34
C LYS A 66 -13.10 -12.45 -20.05
N LYS A 67 -12.85 -12.04 -21.31
CA LYS A 67 -11.62 -12.42 -22.02
C LYS A 67 -10.38 -11.86 -21.34
N LEU A 68 -10.39 -10.60 -20.92
CA LEU A 68 -9.28 -9.98 -20.20
C LEU A 68 -9.01 -10.69 -18.87
N GLU A 69 -10.04 -11.00 -18.09
CA GLU A 69 -9.92 -11.77 -16.85
C GLU A 69 -9.29 -13.15 -17.11
N THR A 70 -9.74 -13.85 -18.15
CA THR A 70 -9.13 -15.15 -18.52
C THR A 70 -7.69 -15.02 -18.98
N GLN A 71 -7.34 -13.95 -19.71
CA GLN A 71 -5.97 -13.67 -20.13
C GLN A 71 -5.07 -13.33 -18.95
N VAL A 72 -5.54 -12.49 -18.03
CA VAL A 72 -4.81 -12.15 -16.79
C VAL A 72 -4.59 -13.40 -15.95
N SER A 73 -5.63 -14.23 -15.77
CA SER A 73 -5.52 -15.49 -15.04
C SER A 73 -4.51 -16.45 -15.68
N THR A 74 -4.58 -16.65 -16.99
CA THR A 74 -3.63 -17.51 -17.71
C THR A 74 -2.20 -16.97 -17.71
N LEU A 75 -2.02 -15.65 -17.79
CA LEU A 75 -0.71 -15.02 -17.66
C LEU A 75 -0.13 -15.22 -16.26
N ASN A 76 -0.94 -15.02 -15.22
CA ASN A 76 -0.52 -15.24 -13.84
C ASN A 76 -0.14 -16.71 -13.60
N GLN A 77 -0.89 -17.66 -14.15
CA GLN A 77 -0.56 -19.07 -14.08
C GLN A 77 0.79 -19.37 -14.77
N LYS A 78 1.00 -18.88 -16.00
CA LYS A 78 2.27 -19.03 -16.71
C LYS A 78 3.44 -18.39 -15.96
N LEU A 79 3.21 -17.25 -15.30
CA LEU A 79 4.21 -16.57 -14.50
C LEU A 79 4.59 -17.42 -13.27
N SER A 80 3.60 -18.00 -12.58
CA SER A 80 3.87 -18.93 -11.47
C SER A 80 4.60 -20.19 -11.92
N GLU A 81 4.21 -20.77 -13.06
CA GLU A 81 4.87 -21.94 -13.65
C GLU A 81 6.33 -21.65 -14.03
N THR A 82 6.57 -20.50 -14.66
CA THR A 82 7.94 -20.08 -15.04
C THR A 82 8.79 -19.78 -13.81
N GLN A 83 8.25 -19.13 -12.77
CA GLN A 83 8.94 -18.96 -11.49
C GLN A 83 9.33 -20.30 -10.86
N GLY A 84 8.40 -21.27 -10.82
CA GLY A 84 8.68 -22.60 -10.30
C GLY A 84 9.71 -23.37 -11.14
N MET A 85 9.70 -23.19 -12.46
CA MET A 85 10.72 -23.77 -13.36
C MET A 85 12.10 -23.16 -13.11
N VAL A 86 12.20 -21.84 -12.96
CA VAL A 86 13.45 -21.14 -12.65
C VAL A 86 14.00 -21.61 -11.31
N GLU A 87 13.17 -21.74 -10.29
CA GLU A 87 13.59 -22.23 -8.97
C GLU A 87 14.14 -23.66 -9.05
N LYS A 88 13.47 -24.55 -9.80
CA LYS A 88 13.96 -25.92 -10.05
C LYS A 88 15.28 -25.91 -10.82
N MET A 89 15.41 -25.07 -11.84
CA MET A 89 16.62 -24.97 -12.65
C MET A 89 17.80 -24.49 -11.80
N VAL A 90 17.59 -23.51 -10.93
CA VAL A 90 18.64 -23.04 -10.01
C VAL A 90 19.03 -24.14 -9.04
N LYS A 91 18.07 -24.86 -8.45
CA LYS A 91 18.37 -26.02 -7.58
C LYS A 91 19.16 -27.11 -8.30
N ILE A 92 18.81 -27.45 -9.54
CA ILE A 92 19.54 -28.44 -10.35
C ILE A 92 20.95 -27.92 -10.66
N ASN A 93 21.09 -26.68 -11.12
CA ASN A 93 22.38 -26.09 -11.42
C ASN A 93 23.28 -26.02 -10.18
N THR A 94 22.78 -25.59 -9.03
CA THR A 94 23.59 -25.55 -7.79
C THR A 94 24.11 -26.94 -7.41
N LYS A 95 23.27 -27.98 -7.48
CA LYS A 95 23.69 -29.36 -7.23
C LYS A 95 24.71 -29.85 -8.26
N TYR A 96 24.44 -29.63 -9.54
CA TYR A 96 25.35 -30.01 -10.62
C TYR A 96 26.72 -29.34 -10.45
N ILE A 97 26.72 -28.05 -10.11
CA ILE A 97 27.91 -27.28 -9.85
C ILE A 97 28.67 -27.84 -8.64
N ASP A 98 27.99 -28.09 -7.50
CA ASP A 98 28.59 -28.69 -6.30
C ASP A 98 29.19 -30.09 -6.60
N ASP A 99 28.43 -30.98 -7.26
CA ASP A 99 28.89 -32.33 -7.62
C ASP A 99 30.08 -32.28 -8.60
N SER A 100 30.06 -31.37 -9.58
CA SER A 100 31.16 -31.19 -10.54
C SER A 100 32.43 -30.68 -9.86
N TYR A 101 32.29 -29.86 -8.82
CA TYR A 101 33.40 -29.37 -8.02
C TYR A 101 34.00 -30.51 -7.17
N ASP A 102 33.15 -31.26 -6.47
CA ASP A 102 33.59 -32.37 -5.61
C ASP A 102 34.27 -33.49 -6.42
N THR A 103 33.76 -33.79 -7.61
CA THR A 103 34.40 -34.76 -8.53
C THR A 103 35.76 -34.27 -9.02
N GLN A 104 35.90 -32.99 -9.40
CA GLN A 104 37.18 -32.40 -9.81
C GLN A 104 38.21 -32.42 -8.66
N VAL A 105 37.81 -32.02 -7.45
CA VAL A 105 38.68 -32.06 -6.27
C VAL A 105 39.11 -33.50 -5.95
N SER A 106 38.19 -34.46 -6.03
CA SER A 106 38.49 -35.88 -5.81
C SER A 106 39.48 -36.43 -6.84
N GLN A 107 39.31 -36.07 -8.13
CA GLN A 107 40.22 -36.45 -9.21
C GLN A 107 41.61 -35.85 -9.01
N LEU A 108 41.71 -34.56 -8.67
CA LEU A 108 43.00 -33.90 -8.39
C LEU A 108 43.70 -34.55 -7.19
N LYS A 109 42.98 -34.88 -6.12
CA LYS A 109 43.53 -35.60 -4.96
C LYS A 109 44.05 -36.99 -5.33
N MET A 110 43.34 -37.72 -6.18
CA MET A 110 43.78 -39.03 -6.67
C MET A 110 45.06 -38.90 -7.51
N GLN A 111 45.13 -37.89 -8.38
CA GLN A 111 46.32 -37.61 -9.19
C GLN A 111 47.51 -37.19 -8.30
N LYS A 112 47.30 -36.37 -7.26
CA LYS A 112 48.34 -36.03 -6.27
C LYS A 112 48.90 -37.26 -5.55
N ARG A 113 48.04 -38.22 -5.18
CA ARG A 113 48.48 -39.49 -4.56
C ARG A 113 49.34 -40.32 -5.50
N LYS A 114 48.93 -40.47 -6.76
CA LYS A 114 49.72 -41.16 -7.79
C LYS A 114 51.07 -40.48 -8.03
N ALA A 115 51.08 -39.15 -8.12
CA ALA A 115 52.32 -38.38 -8.27
C ALA A 115 53.30 -38.58 -7.10
N ALA A 116 52.77 -38.67 -5.87
CA ALA A 116 53.57 -38.95 -4.68
C ALA A 116 54.12 -40.39 -4.65
N GLU A 117 53.32 -41.38 -5.09
CA GLU A 117 53.75 -42.78 -5.24
C GLU A 117 54.86 -42.93 -6.29
N GLU A 118 54.77 -42.19 -7.40
CA GLU A 118 55.76 -42.15 -8.48
C GLU A 118 56.97 -41.25 -8.16
N GLN A 119 57.03 -40.63 -6.97
CA GLN A 119 58.05 -39.66 -6.54
C GLN A 119 58.21 -38.46 -7.49
N ASN A 120 57.17 -38.12 -8.24
CA ASN A 120 57.16 -37.00 -9.17
C ASN A 120 56.67 -35.73 -8.47
N TRP A 121 57.58 -35.11 -7.72
CA TRP A 121 57.30 -33.90 -6.93
C TRP A 121 56.95 -32.69 -7.80
N GLU A 122 57.51 -32.57 -9.00
CA GLU A 122 57.21 -31.46 -9.90
C GLU A 122 55.75 -31.50 -10.40
N LEU A 123 55.21 -32.71 -10.63
CA LEU A 123 53.81 -32.89 -10.99
C LEU A 123 52.90 -32.68 -9.77
N TYR A 124 53.34 -33.09 -8.58
CA TYR A 124 52.61 -32.84 -7.32
C TYR A 124 52.39 -31.35 -7.07
N ASP A 125 53.44 -30.53 -7.16
CA ASP A 125 53.37 -29.08 -6.94
C ASP A 125 52.45 -28.40 -7.98
N LYS A 126 52.50 -28.86 -9.24
CA LYS A 126 51.59 -28.36 -10.29
C LYS A 126 50.13 -28.66 -9.99
N LEU A 127 49.82 -29.86 -9.49
CA LEU A 127 48.46 -30.25 -9.10
C LEU A 127 47.98 -29.50 -7.86
N GLU A 128 48.87 -29.21 -6.91
CA GLU A 128 48.56 -28.39 -5.74
C GLU A 128 48.19 -26.95 -6.11
N ILE A 129 48.92 -26.35 -7.06
CA ILE A 129 48.57 -25.03 -7.60
C ILE A 129 47.23 -25.08 -8.34
N GLN A 130 46.90 -26.18 -9.02
CA GLN A 130 45.60 -26.35 -9.68
C GLN A 130 44.45 -26.50 -8.68
N GLU A 131 44.65 -27.25 -7.60
CA GLU A 131 43.69 -27.38 -6.50
C GLU A 131 43.45 -26.03 -5.81
N ALA A 132 44.50 -25.23 -5.57
CA ALA A 132 44.38 -23.89 -4.98
C ALA A 132 43.68 -22.87 -5.90
N LYS A 133 43.74 -23.07 -7.23
CA LYS A 133 43.02 -22.26 -8.23
C LYS A 133 41.56 -22.69 -8.40
N LEU A 134 41.20 -23.90 -7.98
CA LEU A 134 39.83 -24.38 -8.01
C LEU A 134 39.03 -23.66 -6.90
N SER A 135 38.35 -22.58 -7.26
CA SER A 135 37.46 -21.90 -6.32
C SER A 135 36.10 -22.59 -6.29
N LYS A 136 35.53 -22.74 -5.09
CA LYS A 136 34.15 -23.21 -4.96
C LYS A 136 33.23 -22.13 -5.54
N PRO A 137 32.46 -22.44 -6.59
CA PRO A 137 31.55 -21.47 -7.19
C PRO A 137 30.51 -21.01 -6.17
N GLU A 138 30.30 -19.70 -6.13
CA GLU A 138 29.36 -19.07 -5.21
C GLU A 138 27.93 -19.53 -5.52
N LYS A 139 27.18 -19.92 -4.47
CA LYS A 139 25.79 -20.31 -4.63
C LYS A 139 25.01 -19.08 -5.08
N LEU A 140 24.48 -19.14 -6.30
CA LEU A 140 23.55 -18.16 -6.80
C LEU A 140 22.26 -18.28 -5.98
N GLU A 141 22.12 -17.43 -4.97
CA GLU A 141 20.84 -17.26 -4.29
C GLU A 141 19.86 -16.60 -5.26
N VAL A 142 18.73 -17.28 -5.50
CA VAL A 142 17.62 -16.66 -6.21
C VAL A 142 17.06 -15.58 -5.30
N LYS A 143 17.50 -14.33 -5.50
CA LYS A 143 16.78 -13.18 -4.98
C LYS A 143 15.41 -13.19 -5.64
N THR A 144 14.39 -13.54 -4.87
CA THR A 144 12.99 -13.38 -5.26
C THR A 144 12.83 -11.98 -5.86
N PRO A 145 12.25 -11.82 -7.07
CA PRO A 145 12.11 -10.50 -7.67
C PRO A 145 11.39 -9.59 -6.68
N ALA A 146 12.06 -8.50 -6.29
CA ALA A 146 11.46 -7.50 -5.42
C ALA A 146 10.18 -6.97 -6.09
N PRO A 147 9.08 -6.77 -5.33
CA PRO A 147 7.87 -6.17 -5.87
C PRO A 147 8.21 -4.83 -6.54
N GLN A 148 7.64 -4.56 -7.72
CA GLN A 148 7.96 -3.40 -8.56
C GLN A 148 7.95 -2.06 -7.78
N PRO A 149 8.78 -1.07 -8.16
CA PRO A 149 8.98 0.17 -7.39
C PRO A 149 7.74 1.06 -7.25
N GLN A 150 6.73 0.95 -8.12
CA GLN A 150 5.47 1.70 -7.96
C GLN A 150 4.68 1.26 -6.73
N ASN A 151 4.78 -0.02 -6.37
CA ASN A 151 4.05 -0.61 -5.27
C ASN A 151 4.73 -0.32 -3.92
N GLN A 152 6.05 -0.17 -3.94
CA GLN A 152 6.85 0.19 -2.78
C GLN A 152 6.48 1.59 -2.29
N SER A 153 6.33 2.57 -3.20
CA SER A 153 5.96 3.95 -2.83
C SER A 153 4.64 4.04 -2.04
N ILE A 154 3.62 3.28 -2.42
CA ILE A 154 2.30 3.33 -1.75
C ILE A 154 2.34 2.66 -0.38
N LEU A 155 3.08 1.54 -0.28
CA LEU A 155 3.29 0.83 0.97
C LEU A 155 4.12 1.66 1.94
N ASP A 156 5.18 2.30 1.45
CA ASP A 156 6.03 3.21 2.23
C ASP A 156 5.22 4.40 2.75
N ASP A 157 4.40 5.02 1.90
CA ASP A 157 3.48 6.09 2.32
C ASP A 157 2.47 5.64 3.38
N TRP A 158 1.97 4.40 3.30
CA TRP A 158 1.05 3.84 4.29
C TRP A 158 1.76 3.50 5.60
N MET A 159 2.98 2.97 5.53
CA MET A 159 3.81 2.69 6.70
C MET A 159 4.18 3.98 7.42
N ASP A 160 4.53 5.04 6.68
CA ASP A 160 4.81 6.36 7.25
C ASP A 160 3.58 6.98 7.92
N LYS A 161 2.39 6.87 7.30
CA LYS A 161 1.13 7.31 7.93
C LYS A 161 0.79 6.54 9.21
N ASN A 162 1.17 5.28 9.29
CA ASN A 162 0.82 4.38 10.40
C ASN A 162 1.95 4.12 11.39
N LYS A 163 3.05 4.86 11.30
CA LYS A 163 4.26 4.73 12.13
C LYS A 163 4.03 4.82 13.64
N SER A 164 2.92 5.43 14.07
CA SER A 164 2.58 5.54 15.49
C SER A 164 2.23 4.19 16.13
N TRP A 165 1.81 3.20 15.33
CA TRP A 165 1.39 1.89 15.82
C TRP A 165 2.03 0.73 15.02
N PHE A 166 2.24 0.90 13.73
CA PHE A 166 2.88 -0.08 12.85
C PHE A 166 4.38 -0.18 13.16
N ASN A 167 4.88 -1.39 13.45
CA ASN A 167 6.23 -1.68 13.99
C ASN A 167 6.52 -1.13 15.40
N VAL A 168 5.54 -0.54 16.08
CA VAL A 168 5.67 -0.06 17.46
C VAL A 168 4.88 -0.95 18.42
N ASP A 169 3.61 -1.19 18.11
CA ASP A 169 2.77 -2.14 18.85
C ASP A 169 2.83 -3.49 18.14
N LYS A 170 3.43 -4.47 18.81
CA LYS A 170 3.64 -5.81 18.27
C LYS A 170 2.31 -6.50 17.95
N GLU A 171 1.28 -6.33 18.78
CA GLU A 171 -0.02 -7.00 18.58
C GLU A 171 -0.76 -6.43 17.37
N MET A 172 -0.74 -5.10 17.19
CA MET A 172 -1.35 -4.46 16.02
C MET A 172 -0.58 -4.75 14.74
N THR A 173 0.75 -4.87 14.83
CA THR A 173 1.61 -5.19 13.69
C THR A 173 1.40 -6.65 13.25
N ASP A 174 1.41 -7.60 14.18
CA ASP A 174 1.17 -9.01 13.90
C ASP A 174 -0.23 -9.24 13.31
N TYR A 175 -1.24 -8.53 13.85
CA TYR A 175 -2.60 -8.57 13.30
C TYR A 175 -2.68 -7.96 11.89
N ALA A 176 -2.00 -6.84 11.63
CA ALA A 176 -1.93 -6.22 10.31
C ALA A 176 -1.33 -7.16 9.25
N VAL A 177 -0.23 -7.83 9.61
CA VAL A 177 0.45 -8.81 8.76
C VAL A 177 -0.46 -10.01 8.50
N PHE A 178 -1.12 -10.54 9.53
CA PHE A 178 -2.06 -11.66 9.41
C PHE A 178 -3.24 -11.33 8.49
N VAL A 179 -3.82 -10.14 8.64
CA VAL A 179 -4.91 -9.67 7.77
C VAL A 179 -4.41 -9.51 6.33
N GLY A 180 -3.23 -8.94 6.13
CA GLY A 180 -2.63 -8.79 4.80
C GLY A 180 -2.37 -10.14 4.12
N GLU A 181 -1.91 -11.14 4.86
CA GLU A 181 -1.71 -12.50 4.38
C GLU A 181 -3.04 -13.19 4.04
N GLN A 182 -4.05 -13.03 4.90
CA GLN A 182 -5.40 -13.55 4.64
C GLN A 182 -6.01 -12.95 3.37
N LEU A 183 -5.82 -11.64 3.13
CA LEU A 183 -6.31 -10.96 1.93
C LEU A 183 -5.61 -11.44 0.66
N LYS A 184 -4.32 -11.73 0.73
CA LYS A 184 -3.56 -12.34 -0.36
C LYS A 184 -3.99 -13.78 -0.63
N ASN A 185 -4.19 -14.57 0.42
CA ASN A 185 -4.56 -15.99 0.32
C ASN A 185 -6.01 -16.19 -0.14
N SER A 186 -6.90 -15.24 0.16
CA SER A 186 -8.31 -15.29 -0.29
C SER A 186 -8.53 -14.90 -1.76
N GLN A 187 -7.46 -14.56 -2.50
CA GLN A 187 -7.52 -14.07 -3.89
C GLN A 187 -8.58 -12.96 -4.07
N SER A 188 -8.73 -12.10 -3.07
CA SER A 188 -9.62 -10.94 -3.17
C SER A 188 -9.19 -10.07 -4.34
N PRO A 189 -10.11 -9.49 -5.13
CA PRO A 189 -9.78 -8.54 -6.20
C PRO A 189 -8.90 -7.36 -5.71
N ILE A 190 -8.97 -7.06 -4.41
CA ILE A 190 -8.22 -6.01 -3.72
C ILE A 190 -6.74 -6.38 -3.52
N ALA A 191 -6.41 -7.67 -3.51
CA ALA A 191 -5.04 -8.17 -3.38
C ALA A 191 -4.30 -8.30 -4.72
N LEU A 192 -4.93 -7.87 -5.83
CA LEU A 192 -4.31 -7.85 -7.15
C LEU A 192 -3.27 -6.72 -7.27
N PRO A 193 -2.19 -6.91 -8.04
CA PRO A 193 -1.22 -5.86 -8.35
C PRO A 193 -1.93 -4.62 -8.92
N GLY A 194 -1.68 -3.45 -8.34
CA GLY A 194 -2.30 -2.18 -8.75
C GLY A 194 -3.48 -1.70 -7.90
N GLN A 195 -3.94 -2.47 -6.90
CA GLN A 195 -4.99 -2.06 -5.94
C GLN A 195 -4.47 -1.82 -4.51
N GLU A 196 -3.20 -1.44 -4.36
CA GLU A 196 -2.53 -1.41 -3.06
C GLU A 196 -3.07 -0.34 -2.12
N ALA A 197 -3.56 0.78 -2.65
CA ALA A 197 -4.26 1.77 -1.84
C ALA A 197 -5.54 1.19 -1.20
N ALA A 198 -6.29 0.37 -1.95
CA ALA A 198 -7.48 -0.31 -1.45
C ALA A 198 -7.11 -1.42 -0.46
N PHE A 199 -6.03 -2.15 -0.72
CA PHE A 199 -5.47 -3.15 0.19
C PHE A 199 -5.10 -2.54 1.55
N CYS A 200 -4.29 -1.48 1.53
CA CYS A 200 -3.86 -0.74 2.71
C CYS A 200 -5.04 -0.15 3.49
N ALA A 201 -6.04 0.40 2.79
CA ALA A 201 -7.26 0.92 3.42
C ALA A 201 -8.10 -0.18 4.09
N GLU A 202 -8.18 -1.37 3.49
CA GLU A 202 -8.93 -2.49 4.07
C GLU A 202 -8.23 -3.06 5.32
N VAL A 203 -6.90 -3.18 5.28
CA VAL A 203 -6.07 -3.56 6.44
C VAL A 203 -6.29 -2.57 7.57
N GLU A 204 -6.21 -1.27 7.29
CA GLU A 204 -6.43 -0.22 8.30
C GLU A 204 -7.85 -0.24 8.87
N ARG A 205 -8.87 -0.46 8.03
CA ARG A 205 -10.26 -0.61 8.47
C ARG A 205 -10.41 -1.77 9.46
N ARG A 206 -9.83 -2.93 9.14
CA ARG A 206 -9.90 -4.13 9.99
C ARG A 206 -9.19 -3.92 11.33
N ILE A 207 -8.04 -3.26 11.31
CA ILE A 207 -7.28 -2.91 12.53
C ILE A 207 -8.06 -1.93 13.41
N LYS A 208 -8.68 -0.90 12.83
CA LYS A 208 -9.53 0.05 13.56
C LYS A 208 -10.76 -0.62 14.18
N THR A 209 -11.32 -1.63 13.51
CA THR A 209 -12.45 -2.40 14.07
C THR A 209 -12.06 -3.35 15.19
N THR A 210 -10.85 -3.92 15.16
CA THR A 210 -10.40 -4.86 16.20
C THR A 210 -9.75 -4.17 17.39
N PHE A 211 -9.11 -3.02 17.18
CA PHE A 211 -8.50 -2.23 18.25
C PHE A 211 -9.14 -0.83 18.46
N PRO A 212 -10.48 -0.68 18.61
CA PRO A 212 -11.10 0.64 18.80
C PRO A 212 -10.53 1.41 20.00
N SER A 213 -10.14 0.69 21.07
CA SER A 213 -9.58 1.26 22.29
C SER A 213 -8.19 1.89 22.12
N LYS A 214 -7.45 1.51 21.07
CA LYS A 214 -6.10 2.04 20.77
C LYS A 214 -6.15 3.25 19.82
N PHE A 215 -7.25 3.45 19.11
CA PHE A 215 -7.48 4.59 18.21
C PHE A 215 -8.41 5.66 18.79
N SER A 216 -9.09 5.37 19.91
CA SER A 216 -9.94 6.33 20.62
C SER A 216 -9.15 7.07 21.71
N ASN A 217 -9.23 8.40 21.71
CA ASN A 217 -8.63 9.23 22.76
C ASN A 217 -9.52 9.20 24.02
N PRO A 218 -9.04 8.67 25.16
CA PRO A 218 -9.84 8.54 26.39
C PRO A 218 -10.35 9.89 26.94
N ASN A 219 -9.75 11.02 26.56
CA ASN A 219 -10.25 12.35 26.93
C ASN A 219 -11.45 12.84 26.11
N ARG A 220 -11.74 12.26 24.94
CA ARG A 220 -12.94 12.64 24.14
C ARG A 220 -14.21 11.97 24.62
N GLN A 221 -14.13 10.76 25.17
CA GLN A 221 -15.30 10.03 25.69
C GLN A 221 -15.74 10.51 27.08
N ARG A 222 -14.91 11.32 27.78
CA ARG A 222 -15.28 11.93 29.06
C ARG A 222 -16.17 13.17 28.92
N SER A 223 -16.38 13.70 27.71
CA SER A 223 -17.13 14.94 27.49
C SER A 223 -18.63 14.77 27.27
N GLU A 224 -19.16 13.54 27.14
CA GLU A 224 -20.59 13.30 26.89
C GLU A 224 -21.39 12.89 28.15
N LEU A 225 -20.73 12.74 29.31
CA LEU A 225 -21.37 12.22 30.53
C LEU A 225 -21.31 13.13 31.75
N ASP A 226 -21.09 14.42 31.57
CA ASP A 226 -21.12 15.39 32.69
C ASP A 226 -21.77 16.72 32.28
N GLU A 227 -23.04 16.64 31.86
CA GLU A 227 -23.93 17.80 31.81
C GLU A 227 -24.77 17.85 33.10
N SER A 228 -24.12 17.93 34.27
CA SER A 228 -24.78 18.26 35.53
C SER A 228 -23.75 18.60 36.63
N GLY A 229 -23.20 19.81 36.60
CA GLY A 229 -22.23 20.21 37.62
C GLY A 229 -21.90 21.70 37.64
N LEU A 230 -22.85 22.52 38.09
CA LEU A 230 -22.59 23.89 38.54
C LEU A 230 -21.46 23.93 39.59
N ARG A 231 -20.31 24.53 39.26
CA ARG A 231 -19.59 25.49 40.11
C ARG A 231 -18.31 25.95 39.44
N GLY A 232 -18.11 27.27 39.43
CA GLY A 232 -16.83 27.89 39.11
C GLY A 232 -15.70 27.27 39.93
N GLY A 233 -14.62 26.95 39.24
CA GLY A 233 -13.35 26.56 39.82
C GLY A 233 -12.25 27.24 39.03
N GLU A 234 -11.73 28.35 39.56
CA GLU A 234 -10.47 28.93 39.15
C GLU A 234 -9.39 27.85 39.16
N SER A 235 -8.88 27.50 37.98
CA SER A 235 -7.72 26.64 37.87
C SER A 235 -6.48 27.47 38.20
N PHE A 236 -6.12 27.52 39.48
CA PHE A 236 -4.77 27.89 39.92
C PHE A 236 -3.79 26.82 39.46
N SER A 237 -3.31 26.94 38.22
CA SER A 237 -2.12 26.23 37.76
C SER A 237 -0.90 26.89 38.40
N ASN A 238 -0.41 26.27 39.46
CA ASN A 238 0.85 26.61 40.12
C ASN A 238 2.05 26.06 39.31
N GLY A 239 2.08 26.36 38.01
CA GLY A 239 3.14 26.00 37.08
C GLY A 239 3.87 27.26 36.64
N LYS A 240 5.18 27.34 36.89
CA LYS A 240 6.02 28.49 36.51
C LYS A 240 5.81 28.83 35.03
N LYS A 241 5.32 30.05 34.76
CA LYS A 241 5.05 30.54 33.40
C LYS A 241 6.31 30.42 32.55
N GLY A 242 6.19 29.68 31.45
CA GLY A 242 7.30 29.29 30.60
C GLY A 242 7.42 30.14 29.35
N TRP A 243 8.39 29.80 28.49
CA TRP A 243 8.60 30.45 27.20
C TRP A 243 7.34 30.52 26.31
N ASN A 244 6.47 29.50 26.40
CA ASN A 244 5.25 29.41 25.61
C ASN A 244 4.12 30.31 26.12
N ASP A 245 4.25 30.84 27.34
CA ASP A 245 3.26 31.76 27.93
C ASP A 245 3.58 33.23 27.61
N LEU A 246 4.71 33.50 26.93
CA LEU A 246 5.03 34.86 26.48
C LEU A 246 4.23 35.21 25.21
N PRO A 247 3.66 36.41 25.13
CA PRO A 247 3.07 36.89 23.88
C PRO A 247 4.15 37.00 22.78
N ASP A 248 3.71 36.88 21.54
CA ASP A 248 4.63 36.80 20.38
C ASP A 248 5.52 38.05 20.25
N GLU A 249 5.05 39.22 20.70
CA GLU A 249 5.83 40.45 20.75
C GLU A 249 7.01 40.36 21.72
N ALA A 250 6.79 39.82 22.93
CA ALA A 250 7.82 39.65 23.94
C ALA A 250 8.86 38.60 23.52
N ARG A 251 8.44 37.51 22.84
CA ARG A 251 9.36 36.53 22.26
C ARG A 251 10.29 37.16 21.21
N ARG A 252 9.76 38.06 20.37
CA ARG A 252 10.57 38.79 19.38
C ARG A 252 11.58 39.73 20.03
N GLN A 253 11.20 40.41 21.11
CA GLN A 253 12.13 41.27 21.87
C GLN A 253 13.25 40.45 22.52
N CYS A 254 12.93 39.31 23.15
CA CYS A 254 13.94 38.40 23.69
C CYS A 254 14.97 37.99 22.63
N ASN A 255 14.51 37.64 21.43
CA ASN A 255 15.38 37.23 20.32
C ASN A 255 16.28 38.38 19.85
N LYS A 256 15.78 39.63 19.82
CA LYS A 256 16.60 40.81 19.51
C LYS A 256 17.67 41.07 20.59
N LEU A 257 17.31 40.95 21.86
CA LEU A 257 18.24 41.17 22.98
C LEU A 257 19.36 40.12 23.00
N MET A 258 19.03 38.84 22.75
CA MET A 258 20.04 37.79 22.60
C MET A 258 21.00 38.03 21.43
N ALA A 259 20.53 38.66 20.35
CA ALA A 259 21.38 39.00 19.21
C ALA A 259 22.28 40.23 19.47
N GLN A 260 21.84 41.17 20.31
CA GLN A 260 22.56 42.43 20.55
C GLN A 260 23.52 42.35 21.74
N ILE A 261 23.24 41.51 22.74
CA ILE A 261 24.05 41.38 23.96
C ILE A 261 24.64 39.96 24.01
N PRO A 262 25.96 39.78 23.76
CA PRO A 262 26.61 38.48 23.83
C PRO A 262 26.51 37.90 25.25
N GLY A 263 25.86 36.73 25.38
CA GLY A 263 25.73 36.00 26.65
C GLY A 263 24.42 36.21 27.41
N TYR A 264 23.47 36.99 26.87
CA TYR A 264 22.14 37.12 27.47
C TYR A 264 21.32 35.84 27.28
N LYS A 265 20.75 35.30 28.37
CA LYS A 265 20.02 34.03 28.36
C LYS A 265 18.50 34.26 28.34
N LYS A 266 17.79 33.48 27.52
CA LYS A 266 16.31 33.47 27.44
C LYS A 266 15.62 33.33 28.80
N GLU A 267 16.23 32.59 29.74
CA GLU A 267 15.68 32.35 31.07
C GLU A 267 15.64 33.62 31.93
N ASN A 268 16.59 34.54 31.74
CA ASN A 268 16.62 35.81 32.47
C ASN A 268 15.49 36.72 31.98
N TYR A 269 15.25 36.75 30.67
CA TYR A 269 14.15 37.53 30.09
C TYR A 269 12.77 37.02 30.54
N ILE A 270 12.57 35.71 30.59
CA ILE A 270 11.30 35.11 31.06
C ILE A 270 11.06 35.46 32.53
N LYS A 271 12.10 35.44 33.37
CA LYS A 271 12.00 35.88 34.77
C LYS A 271 11.65 37.35 34.88
N GLU A 272 12.41 38.24 34.23
CA GLU A 272 12.16 39.68 34.24
C GLU A 272 10.75 40.03 33.74
N TYR A 273 10.26 39.35 32.70
CA TYR A 273 8.95 39.60 32.12
C TYR A 273 7.79 39.20 33.04
N PHE A 274 7.92 38.11 33.80
CA PHE A 274 6.85 37.60 34.67
C PHE A 274 6.99 37.99 36.14
N GLU A 275 8.19 38.33 36.62
CA GLU A 275 8.42 38.86 37.97
C GLU A 275 8.31 40.40 38.01
N GLY A 276 8.46 41.08 36.87
CA GLY A 276 8.33 42.53 36.73
C GLY A 276 6.94 43.05 36.35
N ALA A 277 5.91 42.19 36.38
CA ALA A 277 4.52 42.50 36.04
C ALA A 277 3.58 42.24 37.23
#